data_AF-A0A966AR68-F1
#
_entry.id   AF-A0A966AR68-F1
#
_cell.length_a   1.000
_cell.length_b   1.000
_cell.length_c   1.000
_cell.angle_alpha   90.00
_cell.angle_beta   90.00
_cell.angle_gamma   90.00
#
_symmetry.space_group_name_H-M   'P 1'
#
loop_
_entity.id
_entity.type
_entity.pdbx_description
1 polymer ?
#
loop_
_entity_poly.entity_id
_entity_poly.type
_entity_poly.pdbx_seq_one_letter_code
_entity_poly.pdbx_strand_id
1 'polypeptide(L)' 'MITVGVISVGDEILEGRVLDAHSQTISEKLLGTAAQVKWHLSVGDAPGE' A
#
# COMPACT_ATOMS: atom_id res chain seq x y z
N MET A 1 -19.85 1.06 4.70
CA MET A 1 -18.66 0.34 4.20
C MET A 1 -17.55 1.36 4.05
N ILE A 2 -16.43 1.17 4.73
CA ILE A 2 -15.31 2.12 4.69
C ILE A 2 -14.48 1.80 3.45
N THR A 3 -14.11 2.83 2.68
CA THR A 3 -13.21 2.66 1.54
C THR A 3 -11.79 2.95 1.98
N VAL A 4 -10.86 2.06 1.63
CA VAL A 4 -9.45 2.15 2.04
C VAL A 4 -8.56 2.16 0.79
N GLY A 5 -7.57 3.03 0.80
CA GLY A 5 -6.42 2.95 -0.09
C GLY A 5 -5.18 2.55 0.71
N VAL A 6 -4.32 1.73 0.12
CA VAL A 6 -3.06 1.30 0.74
C VAL A 6 -1.92 2.00 0.03
N ILE A 7 -1.09 2.72 0.79
CA ILE A 7 0.08 3.43 0.28
C ILE A 7 1.33 2.82 0.90
N SER A 8 2.24 2.39 0.05
CA SER A 8 3.58 1.95 0.41
C SER A 8 4.58 3.04 0.09
N VAL A 9 5.51 3.32 0.99
CA VAL A 9 6.49 4.41 0.87
C VAL A 9 7.88 3.78 0.81
N GLY A 10 8.67 4.16 -0.20
CA GLY A 10 10.06 3.76 -0.35
C GLY A 10 10.52 3.74 -1.81
N ASP A 11 11.60 4.45 -2.11
CA ASP A 11 12.19 4.48 -3.46
C ASP A 11 12.66 3.10 -3.91
N GLU A 12 13.14 2.27 -2.99
CA GLU A 12 13.52 0.89 -3.26
C GLU A 12 12.35 0.01 -3.74
N ILE A 13 11.11 0.36 -3.39
CA ILE A 13 9.90 -0.30 -3.88
C ILE A 13 9.64 0.13 -5.32
N LEU A 14 9.75 1.43 -5.60
CA LEU A 14 9.57 2.00 -6.94
C LEU A 14 10.65 1.53 -7.93
N GLU A 15 11.89 1.43 -7.47
CA GLU A 15 13.03 0.91 -8.23
C GLU A 15 13.00 -0.62 -8.39
N GLY A 16 12.05 -1.31 -7.76
CA GLY A 16 11.91 -2.77 -7.83
C GLY A 16 13.02 -3.55 -7.12
N ARG A 17 13.80 -2.88 -6.25
CA ARG A 17 14.82 -3.52 -5.40
C ARG A 17 14.19 -4.29 -4.24
N VAL A 18 13.01 -3.89 -3.81
CA VAL A 18 12.22 -4.53 -2.76
C VAL A 18 10.79 -4.78 -3.24
N LEU A 19 10.31 -6.00 -3.01
CA LEU A 19 8.91 -6.34 -3.24
C LEU A 19 8.05 -5.89 -2.06
N ASP A 20 6.98 -5.14 -2.33
CA ASP A 20 6.02 -4.74 -1.32
C ASP A 20 5.07 -5.89 -0.92
N ALA A 21 5.49 -6.66 0.09
CA ALA A 21 4.64 -7.67 0.74
C ALA A 21 3.73 -7.08 1.84
N HIS A 22 3.97 -5.83 2.26
CA HIS A 22 3.26 -5.20 3.36
C HIS A 22 1.84 -4.79 2.94
N SER A 23 1.68 -4.23 1.73
CA SER A 23 0.35 -3.88 1.21
C SER A 23 -0.57 -5.08 1.07
N GLN A 24 -0.03 -6.24 0.66
CA GLN A 24 -0.76 -7.49 0.61
C GLN A 24 -1.21 -7.91 2.02
N THR A 25 -0.30 -7.93 2.98
CA THR A 25 -0.59 -8.34 4.37
C THR A 25 -1.68 -7.46 5.00
N ILE A 26 -1.63 -6.14 4.77
CA ILE A 26 -2.65 -5.21 5.26
C ILE A 26 -4.00 -5.48 4.57
N SER A 27 -3.99 -5.69 3.26
CA SER A 27 -5.21 -5.97 2.49
C SER A 27 -5.91 -7.22 2.97
N GLU A 28 -5.16 -8.30 3.22
CA GLU A 28 -5.69 -9.55 3.77
C GLU A 28 -6.32 -9.35 5.15
N LYS A 29 -5.68 -8.57 6.02
CA LYS A 29 -6.24 -8.23 7.34
C LYS A 29 -7.53 -7.42 7.24
N LEU A 30 -7.65 -6.55 6.23
CA LEU A 30 -8.85 -5.74 6.02
C LEU A 30 -10.04 -6.53 5.48
N LEU A 31 -9.82 -7.69 4.84
CA LEU A 31 -10.90 -8.59 4.39
C LEU A 31 -11.81 -9.06 5.55
N GLY A 32 -11.27 -9.14 6.77
CA GLY A 32 -12.03 -9.50 7.98
C GLY A 32 -12.89 -8.37 8.55
N THR A 33 -12.96 -7.21 7.89
CA THR A 33 -13.63 -6.00 8.39
C THR A 33 -14.70 -5.49 7.40
N ALA A 34 -15.44 -4.45 7.77
CA ALA A 34 -16.39 -3.77 6.87
C ALA A 34 -15.71 -2.77 5.90
N ALA A 35 -14.42 -2.97 5.62
CA ALA A 35 -13.61 -2.15 4.73
C ALA A 35 -13.49 -2.77 3.33
N GLN A 36 -13.44 -1.92 2.31
CA GLN A 36 -13.15 -2.29 0.95
C GLN A 36 -11.88 -1.58 0.49
N VAL A 37 -10.83 -2.35 0.19
CA VAL A 37 -9.62 -1.81 -0.44
C VAL A 37 -9.92 -1.53 -1.91
N LYS A 38 -9.70 -0.30 -2.37
CA LYS A 38 -10.00 0.13 -3.75
C LYS A 38 -8.77 0.24 -4.64
N TRP A 39 -7.64 0.62 -4.06
CA TRP A 39 -6.42 0.88 -4.81
C TRP A 39 -5.20 0.70 -3.90
N HIS A 40 -4.11 0.30 -4.54
CA HIS A 40 -2.76 0.28 -3.96
C HIS A 40 -1.91 1.28 -4.74
N LEU A 41 -1.05 1.99 -4.03
CA LEU A 41 -0.10 2.93 -4.60
C LEU A 41 1.24 2.78 -3.88
N SER A 42 2.34 2.85 -4.63
CA SER A 42 3.67 3.04 -4.07
C SER A 42 4.12 4.46 -4.37
N VAL A 43 4.77 5.11 -3.41
CA VAL A 43 5.31 6.46 -3.52
C VAL A 43 6.76 6.50 -3.02
N GLY A 44 7.52 7.48 -3.50
CA GLY A 44 8.89 7.70 -3.05
C GLY A 44 8.96 8.24 -1.63
N ASP A 45 10.14 8.19 -1.03
CA ASP A 45 10.35 8.65 0.35
C ASP A 45 10.58 10.17 0.45
N ALA A 46 10.79 10.85 -0.68
CA ALA A 46 10.93 12.30 -0.77
C ALA A 46 9.58 13.03 -0.92
N PRO A 47 9.06 13.68 0.13
CA PRO A 47 7.81 14.43 0.02
C PRO A 47 8.02 15.74 -0.76
N GLY A 48 7.33 15.88 -1.88
CA GLY A 48 7.25 17.15 -2.63
C GLY A 48 8.36 17.37 -3.67
N GLU A 49 9.15 16.35 -3.98
CA GLU A 49 9.94 16.29 -5.22
C GLU A 49 9.07 15.93 -6.44
#